data_AF-A0A385C804-F1
#
_entry.id   AF-A0A385C804-F1
#
_cell.length_a   1.000
_cell.length_b   1.000
_cell.length_c   1.000
_cell.angle_alpha   90.00
_cell.angle_beta   90.00
_cell.angle_gamma   90.00
#
_symmetry.space_group_name_H-M   'P 1'
#
loop_
_entity.id
_entity.type
_entity.pdbx_description
1 polymer ?
#
loop_
_entity_poly.entity_id
_entity_poly.type
_entity_poly.pdbx_seq_one_letter_code
_entity_poly.pdbx_strand_id
1 'polypeptide(L)'
;MNVKLPILLLSTVIACTGCQTAKKVSSGVSKTTEKVKSLVGLGEAKIPEIDKKGVVDVSKATLEKLEQMKINMPTGQWVYIENDLQGIYTLQNKSTDGNILYLRLNCKITTQKTSFSIEDKDGKELLKAHDPEAGQVQFLIDNKNYGNPFDLVNAKKMPTFKTALSKAKSIKVFNNAKLYTFANGKAELLEKPVTCN
;
A
#
# COMPACT_ATOMS: atom_id res chain seq x y z
N MET A 1 -12.69 -69.61 24.56
CA MET A 1 -13.91 -69.09 25.22
C MET A 1 -14.45 -67.99 24.31
N ASN A 2 -15.47 -68.21 23.47
CA ASN A 2 -16.91 -68.20 23.80
C ASN A 2 -17.24 -67.02 24.74
N VAL A 3 -18.14 -66.06 24.46
CA VAL A 3 -19.39 -66.12 23.70
C VAL A 3 -20.04 -64.71 23.63
N LYS A 4 -20.71 -64.42 22.51
CA LYS A 4 -21.96 -63.62 22.28
C LYS A 4 -22.05 -62.11 22.59
N LEU A 5 -22.45 -61.40 21.52
CA LEU A 5 -23.31 -60.20 21.50
C LEU A 5 -24.73 -60.53 22.04
N PRO A 6 -25.44 -59.56 22.64
CA PRO A 6 -26.81 -59.31 22.15
C PRO A 6 -27.21 -57.83 22.07
N ILE A 7 -28.15 -57.60 21.15
CA ILE A 7 -28.94 -56.41 20.85
C ILE A 7 -30.09 -56.26 21.88
N LEU A 8 -30.45 -55.03 22.28
CA LEU A 8 -31.82 -54.62 22.70
C LEU A 8 -31.85 -53.07 22.82
N LEU A 9 -32.49 -52.28 21.93
CA LEU A 9 -33.92 -51.94 21.74
C LEU A 9 -34.64 -51.37 22.99
N LEU A 10 -35.06 -50.09 22.91
CA LEU A 10 -36.31 -49.48 23.43
C LEU A 10 -36.26 -47.95 23.11
N SER A 11 -36.87 -47.41 22.04
CA SER A 11 -38.27 -47.00 21.85
C SER A 11 -38.85 -46.04 22.91
N THR A 12 -39.10 -44.78 22.53
CA THR A 12 -40.31 -44.03 22.88
C THR A 12 -40.67 -43.03 21.77
N VAL A 13 -41.89 -43.20 21.28
CA VAL A 13 -42.64 -42.32 20.37
C VAL A 13 -43.59 -41.47 21.24
N ILE A 14 -44.21 -40.46 20.63
CA ILE A 14 -45.47 -39.74 21.01
C ILE A 14 -45.20 -38.34 21.61
N ALA A 15 -45.82 -37.24 21.18
CA ALA A 15 -46.63 -36.91 20.00
C ALA A 15 -46.91 -35.39 20.01
N CYS A 16 -47.42 -34.89 18.88
CA CYS A 16 -48.46 -33.84 18.78
C CYS A 16 -48.13 -32.45 19.33
N THR A 17 -48.13 -31.35 18.57
CA THR A 17 -49.25 -30.81 17.80
C THR A 17 -48.84 -29.39 17.35
N GLY A 18 -49.44 -28.89 16.27
CA GLY A 18 -49.48 -27.44 16.01
C GLY A 18 -48.93 -26.98 14.68
N CYS A 19 -49.57 -27.37 13.59
CA CYS A 19 -49.58 -26.53 12.39
C CYS A 19 -50.44 -25.31 12.71
N GLN A 20 -49.83 -24.12 12.83
CA GLN A 20 -50.56 -22.86 12.81
C GLN A 20 -49.89 -21.88 11.83
N THR A 21 -50.62 -21.68 10.74
CA THR A 21 -50.66 -20.54 9.83
C THR A 21 -50.06 -19.24 10.40
N ALA A 22 -48.95 -18.78 9.82
CA ALA A 22 -48.48 -17.42 9.99
C ALA A 22 -49.34 -16.47 9.12
N LYS A 23 -50.27 -15.73 9.76
CA LYS A 23 -50.86 -14.51 9.19
C LYS A 23 -50.56 -13.33 10.11
N LYS A 24 -49.77 -12.40 9.53
CA LYS A 24 -49.69 -10.94 9.78
C LYS A 24 -49.62 -10.44 11.23
N VAL A 25 -48.44 -9.93 11.59
CA VAL A 25 -48.33 -8.66 12.33
C VAL A 25 -47.49 -7.70 11.50
N SER A 26 -48.14 -6.65 11.04
CA SER A 26 -47.55 -5.44 10.48
C SER A 26 -47.03 -4.54 11.61
N SER A 27 -45.77 -4.10 11.55
CA SER A 27 -45.36 -2.71 11.81
C SER A 27 -43.84 -2.58 11.80
N GLY A 28 -43.34 -1.95 10.74
CA GLY A 28 -42.10 -1.18 10.65
C GLY A 28 -40.94 -1.48 11.60
N VAL A 29 -39.97 -2.27 11.12
CA VAL A 29 -38.56 -2.10 11.48
C VAL A 29 -37.75 -2.23 10.19
N SER A 30 -37.61 -1.09 9.48
CA SER A 30 -36.77 -0.98 8.29
C SER A 30 -36.18 0.43 8.21
N LYS A 31 -35.67 0.98 9.32
CA LYS A 31 -34.96 2.28 9.32
C LYS A 31 -33.95 2.45 10.46
N THR A 32 -33.28 1.38 10.91
CA THR A 32 -32.28 1.48 12.00
C THR A 32 -30.86 1.14 11.60
N THR A 33 -30.63 0.50 10.45
CA THR A 33 -29.25 0.24 9.98
C THR A 33 -28.58 1.50 9.42
N GLU A 34 -29.34 2.43 8.83
CA GLU A 34 -28.79 3.68 8.28
C GLU A 34 -28.43 4.72 9.36
N LYS A 35 -29.12 4.72 10.51
CA LYS A 35 -28.92 5.73 11.57
C LYS A 35 -27.72 5.46 12.47
N VAL A 36 -27.18 4.24 12.49
CA VAL A 36 -25.96 3.94 13.26
C VAL A 36 -24.71 4.37 12.49
N LYS A 37 -24.75 4.39 11.15
CA LYS A 37 -23.66 4.89 10.29
C LYS A 37 -23.46 6.41 10.40
N SER A 38 -24.50 7.17 10.81
CA SER A 38 -24.41 8.63 10.98
C SER A 38 -23.99 9.10 12.39
N LEU A 39 -23.90 8.19 13.36
CA LEU A 39 -23.56 8.52 14.77
C LEU A 39 -22.06 8.33 15.07
N VAL A 40 -21.35 7.61 14.21
CA VAL A 40 -19.89 7.70 14.09
C VAL A 40 -19.66 8.71 12.97
N GLY A 41 -19.02 9.85 13.24
CA GLY A 41 -18.77 10.95 12.29
C GLY A 41 -17.89 10.62 11.07
N LEU A 42 -17.93 9.37 10.61
CA LEU A 42 -17.33 8.86 9.39
C LEU A 42 -18.42 8.83 8.32
N GLY A 43 -18.76 10.02 7.78
CA GLY A 43 -19.39 10.07 6.47
C GLY A 43 -18.57 9.22 5.49
N GLU A 44 -19.21 8.59 4.50
CA GLU A 44 -18.54 7.66 3.59
C GLU A 44 -17.22 8.25 3.06
N ALA A 45 -16.11 7.70 3.54
CA ALA A 45 -14.79 8.18 3.17
C ALA A 45 -14.60 7.92 1.67
N LYS A 46 -14.51 9.02 0.90
CA LYS A 46 -14.25 8.96 -0.53
C LYS A 46 -12.86 8.35 -0.77
N ILE A 47 -12.68 7.74 -1.95
CA ILE A 47 -11.34 7.32 -2.37
C ILE A 47 -10.46 8.57 -2.39
N PRO A 48 -9.29 8.57 -1.72
CA PRO A 48 -8.38 9.71 -1.76
C PRO A 48 -8.00 10.04 -3.21
N GLU A 49 -8.19 11.29 -3.58
CA GLU A 49 -7.89 11.77 -4.94
C GLU A 49 -6.51 12.42 -4.97
N ILE A 50 -5.75 12.11 -6.03
CA ILE A 50 -4.47 12.75 -6.30
C ILE A 50 -4.74 14.12 -6.91
N ASP A 51 -4.31 15.16 -6.22
CA ASP A 51 -4.49 16.51 -6.70
C ASP A 51 -3.65 16.78 -7.96
N LYS A 52 -3.87 17.95 -8.60
CA LYS A 52 -3.12 18.35 -9.79
C LYS A 52 -1.60 18.39 -9.56
N LYS A 53 -1.16 18.60 -8.32
CA LYS A 53 0.25 18.64 -7.90
C LYS A 53 0.82 17.27 -7.52
N GLY A 54 0.01 16.21 -7.51
CA GLY A 54 0.44 14.86 -7.18
C GLY A 54 0.45 14.54 -5.69
N VAL A 55 -0.22 15.35 -4.88
CA VAL A 55 -0.32 15.18 -3.43
C VAL A 55 -1.66 14.52 -3.07
N VAL A 56 -1.64 13.64 -2.06
CA VAL A 56 -2.81 12.94 -1.52
C VAL A 56 -2.79 13.00 0.00
N ASP A 57 -3.87 13.50 0.61
CA ASP A 57 -4.13 13.34 2.05
C ASP A 57 -4.95 12.07 2.27
N VAL A 58 -4.42 11.16 3.10
CA VAL A 58 -5.06 9.89 3.46
C VAL A 58 -5.41 9.77 4.95
N SER A 59 -5.36 10.87 5.70
CA SER A 59 -5.62 10.92 7.14
C SER A 59 -6.96 10.29 7.55
N LYS A 60 -7.98 10.37 6.70
CA LYS A 60 -9.33 9.84 6.95
C LYS A 60 -9.70 8.65 6.06
N ALA A 61 -8.75 8.09 5.31
CA ALA A 61 -9.00 7.01 4.38
C ALA A 61 -9.13 5.66 5.10
N THR A 62 -10.01 4.79 4.60
CA THR A 62 -10.05 3.38 5.03
C THR A 62 -9.03 2.55 4.27
N LEU A 63 -8.68 1.37 4.79
CA LEU A 63 -7.75 0.44 4.13
C LEU A 63 -8.19 0.08 2.71
N GLU A 64 -9.47 -0.26 2.52
CA GLU A 64 -10.04 -0.57 1.20
C GLU A 64 -9.87 0.60 0.21
N LYS A 65 -10.04 1.83 0.70
CA LYS A 65 -9.88 3.04 -0.13
C LYS A 65 -8.42 3.32 -0.47
N LEU A 66 -7.50 3.00 0.43
CA LEU A 66 -6.06 3.05 0.17
C LEU A 66 -5.64 2.02 -0.89
N GLU A 67 -6.19 0.81 -0.85
CA GLU A 67 -5.95 -0.22 -1.86
C GLU A 67 -6.49 0.22 -3.23
N GLN A 68 -7.72 0.73 -3.28
CA GLN A 68 -8.30 1.30 -4.51
C GLN A 68 -7.44 2.44 -5.07
N MET A 69 -6.91 3.32 -4.20
CA MET A 69 -5.99 4.38 -4.61
C MET A 69 -4.68 3.82 -5.18
N LYS A 70 -4.07 2.80 -4.56
CA LYS A 70 -2.85 2.16 -5.09
C LYS A 70 -3.06 1.53 -6.46
N ILE A 71 -4.23 0.91 -6.68
CA ILE A 71 -4.62 0.37 -7.99
C ILE A 71 -4.70 1.49 -9.02
N ASN A 72 -5.38 2.59 -8.68
CA ASN A 72 -5.63 3.73 -9.57
C ASN A 72 -4.47 4.74 -9.62
N MET A 73 -3.37 4.48 -8.93
CA MET A 73 -2.22 5.36 -8.92
C MET A 73 -1.69 5.57 -10.35
N PRO A 74 -1.50 6.84 -10.79
CA PRO A 74 -1.00 7.16 -12.11
C PRO A 74 0.43 6.65 -12.28
N THR A 75 0.73 6.20 -13.49
CA THR A 75 2.06 5.73 -13.86
C THR A 75 2.96 6.88 -14.34
N GLY A 76 4.27 6.70 -14.21
CA GLY A 76 5.26 7.60 -14.82
C GLY A 76 5.43 8.98 -14.17
N GLN A 77 4.88 9.16 -12.96
CA GLN A 77 5.06 10.37 -12.18
C GLN A 77 5.16 10.06 -10.68
N TRP A 78 5.74 10.99 -9.93
CA TRP A 78 5.72 10.96 -8.48
C TRP A 78 4.33 11.25 -7.93
N VAL A 79 3.97 10.50 -6.90
CA VAL A 79 2.81 10.72 -6.05
C VAL A 79 3.29 10.79 -4.62
N TYR A 80 2.91 11.87 -3.93
CA TYR A 80 3.26 12.12 -2.56
C TYR A 80 2.02 11.92 -1.68
N ILE A 81 2.12 11.04 -0.70
CA ILE A 81 1.01 10.66 0.18
C ILE A 81 1.33 11.13 1.59
N GLU A 82 0.38 11.85 2.18
CA GLU A 82 0.47 12.42 3.52
C GLU A 82 -0.62 11.79 4.40
N ASN A 83 -0.22 11.29 5.57
CA ASN A 83 -1.11 10.95 6.67
C ASN A 83 -0.67 11.75 7.90
N ASP A 84 -1.16 12.98 8.01
CA ASP A 84 -0.78 13.89 9.09
C ASP A 84 -1.15 13.35 10.48
N LEU A 85 -2.24 12.60 10.60
CA LEU A 85 -2.67 12.03 11.88
C LEU A 85 -1.70 10.97 12.40
N GLN A 86 -1.06 10.22 11.50
CA GLN A 86 -0.09 9.19 11.84
C GLN A 86 1.36 9.66 11.65
N GLY A 87 1.58 10.87 11.13
CA GLY A 87 2.90 11.37 10.79
C GLY A 87 3.62 10.58 9.69
N ILE A 88 2.87 9.93 8.79
CA ILE A 88 3.42 9.08 7.72
C ILE A 88 3.38 9.84 6.40
N TYR A 89 4.55 10.01 5.77
CA TYR A 89 4.72 10.74 4.52
C TYR A 89 5.53 9.89 3.55
N THR A 90 4.95 9.53 2.40
CA THR A 90 5.60 8.64 1.43
C THR A 90 5.65 9.28 0.05
N LEU A 91 6.73 9.00 -0.68
CA LEU A 91 6.93 9.41 -2.06
C LEU A 91 7.12 8.17 -2.92
N GLN A 92 6.24 7.98 -3.90
CA GLN A 92 6.18 6.76 -4.71
C GLN A 92 6.00 7.06 -6.20
N ASN A 93 6.54 6.18 -7.05
CA ASN A 93 6.44 6.26 -8.50
C ASN A 93 6.13 4.88 -9.08
N LYS A 94 5.00 4.77 -9.79
CA LYS A 94 4.54 3.51 -10.36
C LYS A 94 4.97 3.42 -11.82
N SER A 95 5.68 2.34 -12.14
CA SER A 95 6.06 1.99 -13.50
C SER A 95 4.86 1.48 -14.31
N THR A 96 4.99 1.44 -15.63
CA THR A 96 4.01 0.80 -16.53
C THR A 96 3.85 -0.68 -16.26
N ASP A 97 4.89 -1.34 -15.75
CA ASP A 97 4.90 -2.76 -15.40
C ASP A 97 4.30 -3.04 -14.02
N GLY A 98 3.77 -2.01 -13.35
CA GLY A 98 3.12 -2.12 -12.05
C GLY A 98 4.06 -2.13 -10.84
N ASN A 99 5.38 -2.17 -11.03
CA ASN A 99 6.34 -2.00 -9.92
C ASN A 99 6.26 -0.57 -9.37
N ILE A 100 6.43 -0.42 -8.06
CA ILE A 100 6.39 0.87 -7.36
C ILE A 100 7.75 1.14 -6.75
N LEU A 101 8.38 2.24 -7.15
CA LEU A 101 9.60 2.77 -6.53
C LEU A 101 9.21 3.74 -5.42
N TYR A 102 9.69 3.47 -4.21
CA TYR A 102 9.65 4.38 -3.08
C TYR A 102 11.00 5.05 -2.93
N LEU A 103 11.03 6.38 -2.88
CA LEU A 103 12.25 7.14 -2.61
C LEU A 103 12.16 7.89 -1.30
N ARG A 104 13.16 7.72 -0.45
CA ARG A 104 13.26 8.36 0.86
C ARG A 104 14.49 9.25 0.89
N LEU A 105 14.42 10.38 0.18
CA LEU A 105 15.55 11.29 -0.05
C LEU A 105 15.69 12.38 1.02
N ASN A 106 14.58 12.91 1.54
CA ASN A 106 14.57 14.04 2.48
C ASN A 106 13.87 13.62 3.77
N CYS A 107 14.59 12.88 4.62
CA CYS A 107 14.03 12.36 5.87
C CYS A 107 13.59 13.51 6.79
N LYS A 108 12.35 13.44 7.30
CA LYS A 108 11.85 14.39 8.31
C LYS A 108 12.72 14.40 9.57
N ILE A 109 13.20 13.22 9.98
CA ILE A 109 14.13 13.07 11.10
C ILE A 109 15.54 12.98 10.51
N THR A 110 16.40 13.94 10.86
CA THR A 110 17.73 14.11 10.25
C THR A 110 18.72 12.98 10.58
N THR A 111 18.47 12.22 11.65
CA THR A 111 19.27 11.06 12.03
C THR A 111 18.92 9.80 11.25
N GLN A 112 17.79 9.79 10.55
CA GLN A 112 17.38 8.66 9.72
C GLN A 112 18.13 8.66 8.40
N LYS A 113 18.44 7.46 7.92
CA LYS A 113 19.16 7.27 6.67
C LYS A 113 18.20 7.37 5.49
N THR A 114 18.67 8.00 4.43
CA THR A 114 17.98 7.94 3.13
C THR A 114 17.95 6.51 2.62
N SER A 115 16.87 6.14 1.94
CA SER A 115 16.70 4.79 1.40
C SER A 115 15.80 4.79 0.17
N PHE A 116 15.66 3.61 -0.42
CA PHE A 116 14.66 3.32 -1.44
C PHE A 116 14.14 1.90 -1.23
N SER A 117 12.99 1.61 -1.81
CA SER A 117 12.51 0.25 -2.02
C SER A 117 11.75 0.13 -3.33
N ILE A 118 11.70 -1.07 -3.90
CA ILE A 118 10.87 -1.41 -5.04
C ILE A 118 9.93 -2.54 -4.62
N GLU A 119 8.64 -2.33 -4.82
CA GLU A 119 7.60 -3.36 -4.67
C GLU A 119 7.08 -3.79 -6.04
N ASP A 120 6.59 -5.02 -6.15
CA ASP A 120 5.78 -5.44 -7.29
C ASP A 120 4.33 -4.93 -7.18
N LYS A 121 3.53 -5.25 -8.19
CA LYS A 121 2.10 -4.87 -8.27
C LYS A 121 1.25 -5.44 -7.12
N ASP A 122 1.70 -6.50 -6.46
CA ASP A 122 1.00 -7.17 -5.37
C ASP A 122 1.51 -6.69 -3.99
N GLY A 123 2.44 -5.74 -3.97
CA GLY A 123 3.02 -5.16 -2.76
C GLY A 123 4.16 -5.99 -2.16
N LYS A 124 4.70 -6.99 -2.88
CA LYS A 124 5.87 -7.74 -2.42
C LYS A 124 7.12 -6.89 -2.61
N GLU A 125 7.91 -6.73 -1.53
CA GLU A 125 9.21 -6.08 -1.61
C GLU A 125 10.16 -6.91 -2.49
N LEU A 126 10.67 -6.28 -3.55
CA LEU A 126 11.62 -6.88 -4.50
C LEU A 126 13.05 -6.42 -4.27
N LEU A 127 13.22 -5.19 -3.77
CA LEU A 127 14.53 -4.58 -3.56
C LEU A 127 14.44 -3.49 -2.51
N LYS A 128 15.47 -3.35 -1.67
CA LYS A 128 15.62 -2.25 -0.71
C LYS A 128 17.08 -1.78 -0.65
N ALA A 129 17.28 -0.55 -0.21
CA ALA A 129 18.59 0.12 -0.25
C ALA A 129 19.70 -0.56 0.54
N HIS A 130 19.37 -1.10 1.71
CA HIS A 130 20.32 -1.57 2.72
C HIS A 130 20.14 -3.09 2.94
N ASP A 131 20.04 -3.84 1.85
CA ASP A 131 19.94 -5.30 1.87
C ASP A 131 21.29 -5.93 1.51
N PRO A 132 21.94 -6.65 2.46
CA PRO A 132 23.20 -7.32 2.17
C PRO A 132 23.05 -8.45 1.14
N GLU A 133 21.85 -8.99 0.95
CA GLU A 133 21.59 -10.12 0.03
C GLU A 133 21.13 -9.65 -1.36
N ALA A 134 20.81 -8.36 -1.53
CA ALA A 134 20.31 -7.84 -2.80
C ALA A 134 21.38 -7.85 -3.92
N GLY A 135 22.65 -8.01 -3.59
CA GLY A 135 23.74 -7.94 -4.57
C GLY A 135 23.94 -6.52 -5.10
N GLN A 136 24.48 -6.38 -6.32
CA GLN A 136 24.80 -5.07 -6.87
C GLN A 136 23.53 -4.33 -7.31
N VAL A 137 23.38 -3.10 -6.84
CA VAL A 137 22.34 -2.16 -7.28
C VAL A 137 22.99 -1.02 -8.07
N GLN A 138 22.39 -0.68 -9.20
CA GLN A 138 22.82 0.48 -10.01
C GLN A 138 21.62 1.36 -10.35
N PHE A 139 21.72 2.65 -10.05
CA PHE A 139 20.80 3.67 -10.52
C PHE A 139 21.33 4.26 -11.82
N LEU A 140 20.51 4.25 -12.86
CA LEU A 140 20.78 4.93 -14.11
C LEU A 140 19.80 6.09 -14.26
N ILE A 141 20.32 7.31 -14.27
CA ILE A 141 19.54 8.54 -14.44
C ILE A 141 19.80 9.06 -15.84
N ASP A 142 18.77 9.05 -16.70
CA ASP A 142 18.90 9.30 -18.14
C ASP A 142 20.05 8.49 -18.78
N ASN A 143 20.12 7.21 -18.41
CA ASN A 143 21.16 6.23 -18.80
C ASN A 143 22.57 6.50 -18.28
N LYS A 144 22.82 7.57 -17.51
CA LYS A 144 24.08 7.75 -16.79
C LYS A 144 24.08 6.92 -15.51
N ASN A 145 25.10 6.10 -15.30
CA ASN A 145 25.22 5.23 -14.13
C ASN A 145 25.74 5.99 -12.90
N TYR A 146 25.01 5.91 -11.79
CA TYR A 146 25.35 6.49 -10.49
C TYR A 146 25.74 5.44 -9.44
N GLY A 147 25.78 4.15 -9.80
CA GLY A 147 25.94 3.05 -8.84
C GLY A 147 24.79 3.00 -7.85
N ASN A 148 25.05 2.55 -6.61
CA ASN A 148 24.08 2.67 -5.52
C ASN A 148 24.33 3.98 -4.73
N PRO A 149 23.51 5.04 -4.92
CA PRO A 149 23.70 6.30 -4.19
C PRO A 149 23.32 6.19 -2.71
N PHE A 150 22.63 5.11 -2.31
CA PHE A 150 22.20 4.86 -0.94
C PHE A 150 23.20 4.01 -0.15
N ASP A 151 24.24 3.50 -0.80
CA ASP A 151 25.35 2.85 -0.11
C ASP A 151 26.07 3.89 0.79
N LEU A 152 26.35 3.50 2.04
CA LEU A 152 26.98 4.34 3.05
C LEU A 152 28.35 4.85 2.58
N VAL A 153 29.08 4.06 1.80
CA VAL A 153 30.38 4.46 1.22
C VAL A 153 30.21 5.58 0.19
N ASN A 154 29.03 5.68 -0.43
CA ASN A 154 28.71 6.64 -1.47
C ASN A 154 27.92 7.86 -0.96
N ALA A 155 27.75 8.05 0.35
CA ALA A 155 26.94 9.15 0.92
C ALA A 155 27.32 10.54 0.38
N LYS A 156 28.60 10.78 0.06
CA LYS A 156 29.10 12.03 -0.54
C LYS A 156 28.54 12.31 -1.95
N LYS A 157 28.06 11.28 -2.66
CA LYS A 157 27.51 11.38 -4.02
C LYS A 157 26.01 11.72 -4.03
N MET A 158 25.34 11.65 -2.87
CA MET A 158 23.90 11.89 -2.75
C MET A 158 23.46 13.26 -3.29
N PRO A 159 24.15 14.39 -3.01
CA PRO A 159 23.76 15.70 -3.56
C PRO A 159 23.76 15.70 -5.09
N THR A 160 24.81 15.18 -5.73
CA THR A 160 24.91 15.09 -7.18
C THR A 160 23.83 14.17 -7.77
N PHE A 161 23.52 13.07 -7.09
CA PHE A 161 22.43 12.18 -7.48
C PHE A 161 21.07 12.89 -7.42
N LYS A 162 20.74 13.60 -6.33
CA LYS A 162 19.50 14.38 -6.21
C LYS A 162 19.36 15.43 -7.31
N THR A 163 20.42 16.17 -7.61
CA THR A 163 20.42 17.18 -8.68
C THR A 163 20.20 16.57 -10.06
N ALA A 164 20.76 15.39 -10.33
CA ALA A 164 20.53 14.69 -11.58
C ALA A 164 19.08 14.18 -11.66
N LEU A 165 18.61 13.57 -10.57
CA LEU A 165 17.27 13.02 -10.47
C LEU A 165 16.18 14.09 -10.67
N SER A 166 16.35 15.30 -10.13
CA SER A 166 15.34 16.36 -10.27
C SER A 166 15.16 16.90 -11.70
N LYS A 167 16.13 16.63 -12.59
CA LYS A 167 16.11 17.07 -14.00
C LYS A 167 15.89 15.91 -14.97
N ALA A 168 15.90 14.69 -14.47
CA ALA A 168 15.87 13.49 -15.29
C ALA A 168 14.52 13.33 -16.00
N LYS A 169 14.53 12.63 -17.14
CA LYS A 169 13.30 12.15 -17.78
C LYS A 169 13.01 10.70 -17.40
N SER A 170 14.06 9.90 -17.25
CA SER A 170 13.98 8.47 -16.97
C SER A 170 14.87 8.08 -15.80
N ILE A 171 14.32 7.23 -14.95
CA ILE A 171 14.99 6.61 -13.83
C ILE A 171 14.99 5.11 -14.09
N LYS A 172 16.16 4.48 -14.02
CA LYS A 172 16.25 3.03 -14.07
C LYS A 172 17.00 2.50 -12.87
N VAL A 173 16.56 1.38 -12.35
CA VAL A 173 17.25 0.64 -11.30
C VAL A 173 17.58 -0.73 -11.86
N PHE A 174 18.86 -1.05 -11.95
CA PHE A 174 19.33 -2.36 -12.36
C PHE A 174 19.78 -3.16 -11.15
N ASN A 175 19.26 -4.39 -11.04
CA ASN A 175 19.61 -5.33 -9.98
C ASN A 175 19.36 -6.76 -10.46
N ASN A 176 20.32 -7.68 -10.25
CA ASN A 176 20.20 -9.11 -10.56
C ASN A 176 19.58 -9.42 -11.93
N ALA A 177 20.16 -8.84 -13.00
CA ALA A 177 19.71 -8.96 -14.39
C ALA A 177 18.31 -8.41 -14.69
N LYS A 178 17.66 -7.73 -13.73
CA LYS A 178 16.39 -7.05 -13.90
C LYS A 178 16.58 -5.55 -13.98
N LEU A 179 15.88 -4.91 -14.91
CA LEU A 179 15.90 -3.47 -15.13
C LEU A 179 14.52 -2.89 -14.86
N TYR A 180 14.37 -2.19 -13.75
CA TYR A 180 13.15 -1.44 -13.41
C TYR A 180 13.21 -0.06 -14.05
N THR A 181 12.17 0.38 -14.76
CA THR A 181 12.15 1.68 -15.45
C THR A 181 10.97 2.52 -14.99
N PHE A 182 11.24 3.78 -14.67
CA PHE A 182 10.27 4.77 -14.23
C PHE A 182 10.44 6.06 -15.03
N ALA A 183 9.33 6.70 -15.40
CA ALA A 183 9.37 8.08 -15.88
C ALA A 183 9.34 9.04 -14.68
N ASN A 184 9.90 10.23 -14.85
CA ASN A 184 10.14 11.17 -13.76
C ASN A 184 9.17 12.37 -13.79
N GLY A 185 7.88 12.13 -14.06
CA GLY A 185 6.86 13.18 -13.98
C GLY A 185 6.72 13.73 -12.56
N LYS A 186 6.34 15.01 -12.43
CA LYS A 186 6.20 15.73 -11.15
C LYS A 186 7.46 15.69 -10.28
N ALA A 187 8.63 15.90 -10.90
CA ALA A 187 9.94 15.84 -10.25
C ALA A 187 10.09 16.84 -9.09
N GLU A 188 9.31 17.92 -9.07
CA GLU A 188 9.24 18.86 -7.95
C GLU A 188 8.85 18.21 -6.61
N LEU A 189 8.15 17.06 -6.64
CA LEU A 189 7.82 16.32 -5.43
C LEU A 189 9.02 15.62 -4.78
N LEU A 190 10.15 15.47 -5.49
CA LEU A 190 11.39 14.92 -4.94
C LEU A 190 12.00 15.77 -3.82
N GLU A 191 11.57 17.02 -3.67
CA GLU A 191 11.99 17.92 -2.58
C GLU A 191 11.15 17.76 -1.32
N LYS A 192 10.01 17.06 -1.39
CA LYS A 192 9.13 16.88 -0.25
C LYS A 192 9.82 16.08 0.87
N PRO A 193 9.57 16.44 2.14
CA PRO A 193 10.06 15.66 3.26
C PRO A 193 9.26 14.35 3.39
N VAL A 194 9.93 13.25 3.74
CA VAL A 194 9.31 11.91 3.84
C VAL A 194 9.63 11.28 5.19
N THR A 195 8.79 10.32 5.60
CA THR A 195 9.09 9.43 6.71
C THR A 195 10.13 8.42 6.24
N CYS A 196 11.28 8.39 6.91
CA CYS A 196 12.33 7.40 6.67
C CYS A 196 12.29 6.34 7.78
N ASN A 197 12.80 5.15 7.46
CA ASN A 197 12.89 4.01 8.36
C ASN A 197 14.30 3.43 8.28
#